data_AF-A0AB33KSQ2-F1
#
_entry.id   AF-A0AB33KSQ2-F1
#
_cell.length_a   1.000
_cell.length_b   1.000
_cell.length_c   1.000
_cell.angle_alpha   90.00
_cell.angle_beta   90.00
_cell.angle_gamma   90.00
#
_symmetry.space_group_name_H-M   'P 1'
#
loop_
_entity.id
_entity.type
_entity.pdbx_description
1 polymer ?
#
loop_
_entity_poly.entity_id
_entity_poly.type
_entity_poly.pdbx_seq_one_letter_code
_entity_poly.pdbx_strand_id
1 'polypeptide(L)' 'MLDAVRYLVDSGTKWRAIPADFPPWDRVYAFFRRWRDHGLVKEFHDRLRLKVRESSMSRNRRSARLSNPCSRPVEVL' A
#
# COMPACT_ATOMS: atom_id res chain seq x y z
N MET A 1 10.33 7.71 -10.04
CA MET A 1 9.95 6.55 -10.89
C MET A 1 8.97 5.64 -10.17
N LEU A 2 9.29 5.17 -8.97
CA LEU A 2 8.38 4.38 -8.13
C LEU A 2 7.09 5.13 -7.78
N ASP A 3 7.17 6.44 -7.56
CA ASP A 3 5.98 7.26 -7.23
C ASP A 3 5.00 7.34 -8.38
N ALA A 4 5.50 7.40 -9.63
CA ALA A 4 4.64 7.37 -10.83
C ALA A 4 3.96 6.00 -11.00
N VAL A 5 4.68 4.90 -10.75
CA VAL A 5 4.11 3.53 -10.76
C VAL A 5 3.07 3.38 -9.64
N ARG A 6 3.38 3.88 -8.44
CA ARG A 6 2.47 3.83 -7.30
C ARG A 6 1.22 4.66 -7.56
N TYR A 7 1.37 5.87 -8.07
CA TYR A 7 0.27 6.74 -8.48
C TYR A 7 -0.61 6.06 -9.52
N LEU A 8 -0.02 5.37 -10.49
CA LEU A 8 -0.76 4.63 -11.52
C LEU A 8 -1.59 3.48 -10.92
N VAL A 9 -0.99 2.71 -10.00
CA VAL A 9 -1.67 1.58 -9.34
C VAL A 9 -2.78 2.06 -8.40
N ASP A 10 -2.56 3.17 -7.69
CA ASP A 10 -3.53 3.76 -6.76
C ASP A 10 -4.68 4.46 -7.48
N SER A 11 -4.37 5.20 -8.55
CA SER A 11 -5.36 5.97 -9.33
C SER A 11 -6.10 5.14 -10.38
N GLY A 12 -5.64 3.91 -10.68
CA GLY A 12 -6.20 3.04 -11.72
C GLY A 12 -6.21 3.64 -13.13
N THR A 13 -5.43 4.70 -13.35
CA THR A 13 -5.47 5.51 -14.56
C THR A 13 -4.63 4.86 -15.67
N LYS A 14 -5.04 5.04 -16.94
CA LYS A 14 -4.30 4.50 -18.09
C LYS A 14 -2.89 5.09 -18.13
N TRP A 15 -1.87 4.29 -18.48
CA TRP A 15 -0.46 4.73 -18.60
C TRP A 15 -0.28 6.02 -19.41
N ARG A 16 -1.11 6.23 -20.43
CA ARG A 16 -1.05 7.40 -21.33
C ARG A 16 -1.71 8.66 -20.76
N ALA A 17 -2.47 8.54 -19.68
CA ALA A 17 -3.15 9.64 -19.01
C ALA A 17 -2.40 10.11 -17.75
N ILE A 18 -1.08 9.87 -17.69
CA ILE A 18 -0.25 10.34 -16.60
C ILE A 18 -0.07 11.87 -16.70
N PRO A 19 -0.24 12.62 -15.59
CA PRO A 19 0.03 14.06 -15.59
C PRO A 19 1.48 14.36 -15.99
N ALA A 20 1.70 15.47 -16.70
CA ALA A 20 3.01 15.88 -17.19
C ALA A 20 4.02 16.22 -16.07
N ASP A 21 3.54 16.37 -14.82
CA ASP A 21 4.37 16.51 -13.62
C ASP A 21 5.25 15.28 -13.36
N PHE A 22 4.91 14.13 -13.94
CA PHE A 22 5.69 12.90 -13.85
C PHE A 22 6.59 12.71 -15.08
N PRO A 23 7.72 11.99 -14.94
CA PRO A 23 8.53 11.60 -16.08
C PRO A 23 7.68 10.89 -17.14
N PRO A 24 8.01 11.04 -18.43
CA PRO A 24 7.18 10.56 -19.53
C PRO A 24 6.85 9.07 -19.35
N TRP A 25 5.58 8.72 -19.58
CA TRP A 25 5.02 7.39 -19.33
C TRP A 25 5.84 6.26 -19.95
N ASP A 26 6.51 6.51 -21.07
CA ASP A 26 7.38 5.54 -21.75
C ASP A 26 8.58 5.13 -20.89
N ARG A 27 9.21 6.06 -20.16
CA ARG A 27 10.31 5.74 -19.23
C ARG A 27 9.81 4.96 -18.03
N VAL A 28 8.65 5.32 -17.50
CA VAL A 28 8.04 4.61 -16.36
C VAL A 28 7.67 3.19 -16.78
N TYR A 29 7.12 3.02 -17.99
CA TYR A 29 6.79 1.72 -18.55
C TYR A 29 8.04 0.89 -18.87
N ALA A 30 9.09 1.47 -19.45
CA ALA A 30 10.35 0.77 -19.72
C ALA A 30 11.06 0.33 -18.42
N PHE A 31 10.92 1.10 -17.33
CA PHE A 31 11.39 0.72 -16.01
C PHE A 31 10.55 -0.43 -15.42
N PHE A 32 9.23 -0.30 -15.46
CA PHE A 32 8.31 -1.35 -14.99
C PHE A 32 8.50 -2.66 -15.74
N ARG A 33 8.69 -2.61 -17.07
CA ARG A 33 8.92 -3.79 -17.91
C ARG A 33 10.19 -4.52 -17.49
N ARG A 34 11.31 -3.81 -17.31
CA ARG A 34 12.56 -4.39 -16.79
C ARG A 34 12.38 -5.04 -15.43
N TRP A 35 11.66 -4.39 -14.52
CA TRP A 35 11.38 -4.95 -13.19
C TRP A 35 10.50 -6.18 -13.22
N ARG A 36 9.51 -6.21 -14.12
CA ARG A 36 8.65 -7.37 -14.35
C ARG A 36 9.48 -8.56 -14.84
N ASP A 37 10.34 -8.32 -15.83
CA ASP A 37 11.17 -9.36 -16.43
C ASP A 37 12.21 -9.89 -15.41
N HIS A 38 12.65 -9.06 -14.46
CA HIS A 38 13.49 -9.47 -13.32
C HIS A 38 12.73 -10.11 -12.14
N GLY A 39 11.40 -10.22 -12.17
CA GLY A 39 10.60 -10.79 -11.07
C GLY A 39 10.54 -9.95 -9.78
N LEU A 40 11.24 -8.80 -9.74
CA LEU A 40 11.31 -7.91 -8.57
C LEU A 40 9.96 -7.30 -8.20
N VAL A 41 9.04 -7.16 -9.17
CA VAL A 41 7.69 -6.63 -8.92
C VAL A 41 6.93 -7.51 -7.93
N LYS A 42 7.05 -8.83 -8.06
CA LYS A 42 6.35 -9.79 -7.18
C LYS A 42 6.90 -9.72 -5.77
N GLU A 43 8.22 -9.77 -5.64
CA GLU A 43 8.89 -9.71 -4.34
C GLU A 43 8.63 -8.38 -3.61
N PHE A 44 8.71 -7.26 -4.32
CA PHE A 44 8.43 -5.94 -3.77
C PHE A 44 6.96 -5.84 -3.30
N HIS A 45 6.03 -6.32 -4.12
CA HIS A 45 4.61 -6.33 -3.77
C HIS A 45 4.33 -7.24 -2.57
N ASP A 46 4.94 -8.42 -2.49
CA ASP A 46 4.76 -9.35 -1.36
C ASP A 46 5.32 -8.75 -0.06
N ARG A 47 6.51 -8.14 -0.10
CA ARG A 47 7.10 -7.43 1.06
C ARG A 47 6.24 -6.26 1.53
N LEU A 48 5.70 -5.47 0.61
CA LEU A 48 4.78 -4.37 0.95
C LEU A 48 3.47 -4.89 1.55
N ARG A 49 2.89 -5.95 0.97
CA ARG A 49 1.64 -6.55 1.42
C ARG A 49 1.78 -7.18 2.80
N LEU A 50 2.93 -7.78 3.11
CA LEU A 50 3.27 -8.27 4.44
C LEU A 50 3.26 -7.12 5.47
N LYS A 51 3.95 -6.00 5.19
CA LYS A 51 3.98 -4.82 6.08
C LYS A 51 2.59 -4.19 6.28
N VAL A 52 1.78 -4.13 5.22
CA VAL A 52 0.40 -3.61 5.31
C VAL A 52 -0.46 -4.55 6.14
N ARG A 53 -0.31 -5.88 6.02
CA ARG A 53 -1.01 -6.87 6.85
C ARG A 53 -0.63 -6.79 8.32
N GLU A 54 0.64 -6.62 8.64
CA GLU A 54 1.08 -6.41 10.03
C GLU A 54 0.47 -5.13 10.62
N SER A 55 0.46 -4.05 9.82
CA SER A 55 -0.11 -2.77 10.23
C SER A 55 -1.63 -2.84 10.41
N SER A 56 -2.35 -3.56 9.54
CA SER A 56 -3.80 -3.74 9.65
C SER A 56 -4.16 -4.66 10.81
N MET A 57 -3.36 -5.69 11.12
CA MET A 57 -3.53 -6.50 12.33
C MET A 57 -3.34 -5.68 13.60
N SER A 58 -2.31 -4.83 13.68
CA SER A 58 -2.09 -3.95 14.84
C SER A 58 -3.25 -2.95 15.00
N ARG A 59 -3.78 -2.41 13.90
CA ARG A 59 -4.91 -1.47 13.90
C ARG A 59 -6.23 -2.16 14.27
N ASN A 60 -6.50 -3.36 13.76
CA ASN A 60 -7.67 -4.17 14.14
C ASN A 60 -7.64 -4.55 15.63
N ARG A 61 -6.47 -4.94 16.18
CA ARG A 61 -6.32 -5.27 17.61
C ARG A 61 -6.49 -4.06 18.53
N ARG A 62 -6.22 -2.84 18.06
CA ARG A 62 -6.50 -1.58 18.77
C ARG A 62 -7.96 -1.17 18.63
N SER A 63 -8.54 -1.34 17.45
CA SER A 63 -9.96 -1.08 17.18
C SER A 63 -10.87 -2.00 18.00
N ALA A 64 -10.57 -3.29 18.07
CA ALA A 64 -11.28 -4.26 18.91
C ALA A 64 -11.17 -3.95 20.42
N ARG A 65 -10.11 -3.23 20.83
CA ARG A 65 -9.90 -2.76 22.21
C ARG A 65 -10.71 -1.49 22.52
N LEU A 66 -11.01 -0.69 21.51
CA LEU A 66 -11.80 0.55 21.63
C LEU A 66 -13.30 0.31 21.39
N SER A 67 -13.68 -0.77 20.71
CA SER A 67 -15.08 -1.12 20.43
C SER A 67 -15.78 -1.89 21.57
N ASN A 68 -15.11 -2.13 22.71
CA ASN A 68 -15.74 -2.73 23.88
C ASN A 68 -16.00 -1.67 24.96
N PRO A 69 -17.15 -0.96 24.95
CA PRO A 69 -17.46 0.06 25.96
C PRO A 69 -17.80 -0.51 27.35
N CYS A 70 -17.84 -1.84 27.54
CA CYS A 70 -18.27 -2.48 28.79
C CYS A 70 -17.14 -3.09 29.64
N SER A 71 -16.01 -2.41 29.79
CA SER A 71 -15.00 -2.80 30.81
C SER A 71 -14.61 -1.61 31.67
N ARG A 72 -15.57 -1.09 32.43
CA ARG A 72 -15.24 -0.42 33.70
C ARG A 72 -15.26 -1.49 34.79
N PRO A 73 -14.15 -1.77 35.49
CA PRO A 73 -14.24 -2.50 36.74
C PRO A 73 -15.03 -1.65 37.73
N VAL A 74 -16.06 -2.23 38.34
CA VAL A 74 -16.69 -1.68 39.54
C VAL A 74 -15.66 -1.87 40.65
N GLU A 75 -14.90 -0.81 40.96
CA GLU A 75 -14.09 -0.80 42.18
C GLU A 75 -15.06 -0.66 43.36
N VAL A 76 -15.22 -1.78 44.06
CA VAL A 76 -15.87 -1.88 45.36
C VAL A 76 -14.81 -1.47 46.38
N LEU A 77 -14.98 -0.29 46.98
CA LEU A 77 -14.49 0.08 48.32
C LEU A 77 -15.18 1.37 48.79
#